data_AF-A0A3N0YXF2-F1
#
_entry.id   AF-A0A3N0YXF2-F1
#
_cell.length_a   1.000
_cell.length_b   1.000
_cell.length_c   1.000
_cell.angle_alpha   90.00
_cell.angle_beta   90.00
_cell.angle_gamma   90.00
#
_symmetry.space_group_name_H-M   'P 1'
#
loop_
_entity.id
_entity.type
_entity.pdbx_description
1 polymer ?
#
loop_
_entity_poly.entity_id
_entity_poly.type
_entity_poly.pdbx_seq_one_letter_code
_entity_poly.pdbx_strand_id
1 'polypeptide(L)'
;MVSFGGSEDEPLDDSMSLAASETEEWGGDSEWVPPEEPTHSHLDEWFLPDHRQPPPFTSVDGSQEKGYEQMPPLDEAVAAHLCPPAAVGWKNKQVLSSKPCRTTSALTGRAYSSAGQAASALHTMAILQVFQAKLLRSLDESGTDAPAFRELRSATDLALCATKATAQAIGCSMASLVVLQRHLWLNLTEIKEADKVAFLDAPSPPPVSLDPP
;
A
#
# COMPACT_ATOMS: atom_id res chain seq x y z
N MET A 1 -41.70 31.99 -45.84
CA MET A 1 -41.25 31.08 -46.93
C MET A 1 -39.89 30.58 -46.50
N VAL A 2 -39.65 29.33 -46.10
CA VAL A 2 -40.14 28.03 -46.56
C VAL A 2 -40.54 27.16 -45.36
N SER A 3 -41.43 26.20 -45.61
CA SER A 3 -42.02 25.22 -44.68
C SER A 3 -41.56 23.80 -45.04
N PHE A 4 -42.02 22.83 -44.24
CA PHE A 4 -41.82 21.36 -44.24
C PHE A 4 -40.56 20.85 -43.52
N GLY A 5 -40.64 19.91 -42.55
CA GLY A 5 -41.77 19.15 -42.02
C GLY A 5 -41.45 17.67 -41.88
N GLY A 6 -41.67 17.11 -40.67
CA GLY A 6 -41.76 15.68 -40.35
C GLY A 6 -40.45 14.89 -40.44
N SER A 7 -40.20 13.81 -39.70
CA SER A 7 -41.00 13.04 -38.77
C SER A 7 -40.02 12.16 -37.98
N GLU A 8 -40.44 11.73 -36.80
CA GLU A 8 -39.75 10.83 -35.87
C GLU A 8 -39.39 9.47 -36.52
N ASP A 9 -38.31 8.84 -36.06
CA ASP A 9 -38.23 7.41 -35.68
C ASP A 9 -36.76 6.99 -35.44
N GLU A 10 -36.46 6.58 -34.21
CA GLU A 10 -35.31 5.71 -33.88
C GLU A 10 -35.73 4.26 -34.19
N PRO A 11 -34.85 3.35 -34.66
CA PRO A 11 -34.03 2.61 -33.69
C PRO A 11 -32.63 2.16 -34.19
N LEU A 12 -31.81 1.79 -33.20
CA LEU A 12 -30.52 1.09 -33.20
C LEU A 12 -30.42 -0.13 -34.14
N ASP A 13 -29.32 -0.27 -34.90
CA ASP A 13 -28.58 -1.56 -35.11
C ASP A 13 -27.34 -1.52 -36.06
N ASP A 14 -26.41 -0.56 -35.98
CA ASP A 14 -25.13 -0.76 -36.69
C ASP A 14 -24.17 -1.67 -35.92
N SER A 15 -24.45 -2.96 -36.07
CA SER A 15 -23.58 -4.09 -35.72
C SER A 15 -22.21 -3.91 -36.38
N MET A 16 -21.18 -3.69 -35.55
CA MET A 16 -19.78 -3.73 -35.97
C MET A 16 -19.44 -5.14 -36.45
N SER A 17 -19.37 -5.31 -37.77
CA SER A 17 -18.78 -6.48 -38.40
C SER A 17 -17.26 -6.43 -38.26
N LEU A 18 -16.72 -7.14 -37.27
CA LEU A 18 -15.30 -7.50 -37.26
C LEU A 18 -15.10 -8.61 -38.31
N ALA A 19 -14.61 -8.23 -39.48
CA ALA A 19 -14.01 -9.19 -40.40
C ALA A 19 -12.85 -9.88 -39.66
N ALA A 20 -12.95 -11.19 -39.50
CA ALA A 20 -11.87 -12.03 -39.01
C ALA A 20 -10.71 -11.93 -40.01
N SER A 21 -9.66 -11.20 -39.65
CA SER A 21 -8.36 -11.39 -40.28
C SER A 21 -7.87 -12.79 -39.93
N GLU A 22 -7.56 -13.54 -40.98
CA GLU A 22 -7.01 -14.89 -40.96
C GLU A 22 -5.86 -14.98 -39.94
N THR A 23 -5.99 -15.92 -39.00
CA THR A 23 -4.93 -16.25 -38.07
C THR A 23 -3.95 -17.16 -38.80
N GLU A 24 -2.77 -16.64 -39.08
CA GLU A 24 -1.65 -17.46 -39.55
C GLU A 24 -1.41 -18.58 -38.52
N GLU A 25 -1.57 -19.81 -39.00
CA GLU A 25 -1.31 -21.06 -38.33
C GLU A 25 0.18 -21.18 -38.01
N TRP A 26 0.60 -20.64 -36.86
CA TRP A 26 1.88 -20.96 -36.27
C TRP A 26 1.80 -22.37 -35.67
N GLY A 27 1.99 -23.37 -36.54
CA GLY A 27 2.25 -24.75 -36.16
C GLY A 27 3.56 -24.84 -35.38
N GLY A 28 3.43 -24.90 -34.06
CA GLY A 28 4.50 -25.24 -33.15
C GLY A 28 3.91 -25.68 -31.82
N ASP A 29 3.98 -26.98 -31.54
CA ASP A 29 3.70 -27.58 -30.23
C ASP A 29 4.61 -26.96 -29.17
N SER A 30 4.25 -25.79 -28.67
CA SER A 30 4.74 -25.25 -27.41
C SER A 30 3.63 -25.40 -26.40
N GLU A 31 3.57 -26.60 -25.84
CA GLU A 31 2.77 -26.89 -24.66
C GLU A 31 3.14 -25.87 -23.58
N TRP A 32 2.22 -24.93 -23.34
CA TRP A 32 2.34 -23.93 -22.28
C TRP A 32 2.36 -24.67 -20.95
N VAL A 33 3.57 -24.90 -20.42
CA VAL A 33 3.76 -25.37 -19.06
C VAL A 33 3.57 -24.16 -18.15
N PRO A 34 2.49 -24.08 -17.35
CA PRO A 34 2.38 -23.01 -16.36
C PRO A 34 3.57 -23.12 -15.41
N PRO A 35 4.26 -22.02 -15.07
CA PRO A 35 5.27 -22.05 -14.02
C PRO A 35 4.62 -22.61 -12.76
N GLU A 36 5.27 -23.56 -12.09
CA GLU A 36 4.79 -24.13 -10.82
C GLU A 36 4.32 -23.00 -9.90
N GLU A 37 3.06 -23.07 -9.46
CA GLU A 37 2.58 -22.20 -8.41
C GLU A 37 3.52 -22.37 -7.21
N PRO A 38 4.13 -21.29 -6.70
CA PRO A 38 4.97 -21.40 -5.52
C PRO A 38 4.10 -21.95 -4.40
N THR A 39 4.43 -23.16 -3.95
CA THR A 39 3.75 -23.84 -2.85
C THR A 39 3.58 -22.87 -1.68
N HIS A 40 2.43 -22.94 -1.00
CA HIS A 40 2.03 -22.02 0.07
C HIS A 40 3.13 -21.81 1.13
N SER A 41 3.97 -22.84 1.37
CA SER A 41 5.14 -22.81 2.24
C SER A 41 6.29 -21.91 1.77
N HIS A 42 6.49 -21.76 0.46
CA HIS A 42 7.48 -20.84 -0.10
C HIS A 42 7.04 -19.40 0.19
N LEU A 43 5.77 -19.07 -0.06
CA LEU A 43 5.19 -17.75 0.24
C LEU A 43 5.31 -17.40 1.72
N ASP A 44 5.07 -18.34 2.63
CA ASP A 44 5.26 -18.10 4.08
C ASP A 44 6.71 -17.71 4.42
N GLU A 45 7.72 -18.29 3.77
CA GLU A 45 9.13 -17.87 3.89
C GLU A 45 9.38 -16.47 3.28
N TRP A 46 8.65 -16.12 2.22
CA TRP A 46 8.64 -14.75 1.66
C TRP A 46 7.94 -13.73 2.54
N PHE A 47 7.01 -14.11 3.42
CA PHE A 47 6.21 -13.17 4.22
C PHE A 47 6.55 -13.16 5.72
N LEU A 48 7.28 -14.15 6.22
CA LEU A 48 7.68 -14.21 7.63
C LEU A 48 8.84 -13.23 7.92
N PRO A 49 8.77 -12.48 9.03
CA PRO A 49 9.78 -11.48 9.37
C PRO A 49 11.00 -12.13 10.02
N ASP A 50 12.14 -12.16 9.33
CA ASP A 50 13.40 -12.31 10.04
C ASP A 50 13.64 -11.05 10.89
N HIS A 51 13.94 -11.25 12.16
CA HIS A 51 13.83 -10.22 13.18
C HIS A 51 15.01 -9.22 13.14
N ARG A 52 14.68 -7.91 13.10
CA ARG A 52 15.36 -6.75 13.73
C ARG A 52 15.89 -5.59 12.88
N GLN A 53 15.71 -5.53 11.56
CA GLN A 53 16.05 -4.30 10.82
C GLN A 53 14.91 -3.84 9.89
N PRO A 54 14.58 -2.53 9.86
CA PRO A 54 13.69 -2.01 8.82
C PRO A 54 14.30 -2.35 7.47
N PRO A 55 13.50 -2.80 6.48
CA PRO A 55 14.02 -3.15 5.16
C PRO A 55 14.84 -1.98 4.61
N PRO A 56 15.98 -2.21 3.93
CA PRO A 56 16.84 -1.14 3.43
C PRO A 56 16.10 -0.14 2.52
N PHE A 57 14.94 -0.53 1.99
CA PHE A 57 14.10 0.25 1.10
C PHE A 57 13.15 1.23 1.81
N THR A 58 13.00 1.17 3.14
CA THR A 58 12.08 2.06 3.88
C THR A 58 12.73 3.37 4.32
N SER A 59 14.05 3.51 4.13
CA SER A 59 14.82 4.71 4.46
C SER A 59 15.23 5.42 3.17
N VAL A 60 14.57 6.53 2.87
CA VAL A 60 14.88 7.37 1.71
C VAL A 60 15.39 8.72 2.23
N ASP A 61 16.44 9.26 1.59
CA ASP A 61 16.98 10.57 1.96
C ASP A 61 15.89 11.66 1.83
N GLY A 62 15.83 12.55 2.82
CA GLY A 62 14.76 13.54 2.93
C GLY A 62 13.36 12.98 3.26
N SER A 63 13.23 11.71 3.67
CA SER A 63 11.93 11.15 4.07
C SER A 63 11.30 11.89 5.26
N GLN A 64 12.12 12.43 6.17
CA GLN A 64 11.66 13.32 7.23
C GLN A 64 11.10 14.65 6.69
N GLU A 65 11.81 15.30 5.75
CA GLU A 65 11.38 16.57 5.14
C GLU A 65 10.11 16.41 4.31
N LYS A 66 9.94 15.25 3.66
CA LYS A 66 8.71 14.90 2.93
C LYS A 66 7.56 14.47 3.85
N GLY A 67 7.78 14.43 5.16
CA GLY A 67 6.76 14.11 6.15
C GLY A 67 6.35 12.63 6.18
N TYR A 68 7.22 11.71 5.73
CA TYR A 68 6.93 10.27 5.76
C TYR A 68 7.23 9.64 7.14
N GLU A 69 8.09 10.25 7.94
CA GLU A 69 8.50 9.65 9.22
C GLU A 69 7.54 9.97 10.37
N GLN A 70 6.95 11.17 10.39
CA GLN A 70 6.14 11.65 11.52
C GLN A 70 4.87 12.31 11.01
N MET A 71 3.75 11.97 11.68
CA MET A 71 2.49 12.65 11.46
C MET A 71 2.68 14.16 11.67
N PRO A 72 2.30 15.01 10.70
CA PRO A 72 2.38 16.45 10.86
C PRO A 72 1.64 16.92 12.11
N PRO A 73 2.18 17.90 12.85
CA PRO A 73 1.45 18.48 13.96
C PRO A 73 0.16 19.15 13.47
N LEU A 74 -0.84 19.20 14.33
CA LEU A 74 -2.05 19.97 14.05
C LEU A 74 -1.69 21.46 13.90
N ASP A 75 -2.33 22.13 12.94
CA ASP A 75 -2.19 23.56 12.73
C ASP A 75 -2.45 24.37 14.03
N GLU A 76 -1.61 25.37 14.29
CA GLU A 76 -1.62 26.11 15.56
C GLU A 76 -2.92 26.91 15.76
N ALA A 77 -3.49 27.48 14.69
CA ALA A 77 -4.75 28.21 14.78
C ALA A 77 -5.90 27.25 15.09
N VAL A 78 -5.95 26.10 14.41
CA VAL A 78 -6.95 25.05 14.69
C VAL A 78 -6.77 24.52 16.12
N ALA A 79 -5.54 24.26 16.54
CA ALA A 79 -5.26 23.74 17.86
C ALA A 79 -5.61 24.74 18.97
N ALA A 80 -5.38 26.03 18.76
CA ALA A 80 -5.79 27.11 19.68
C ALA A 80 -7.31 27.21 19.84
N HIS A 81 -8.08 26.88 18.80
CA HIS A 81 -9.55 26.84 18.88
C HIS A 81 -10.08 25.55 19.52
N LEU A 82 -9.41 24.42 19.33
CA LEU A 82 -9.85 23.12 19.84
C LEU A 82 -9.36 22.81 21.26
N CYS A 83 -8.24 23.38 21.70
CA CYS A 83 -7.71 23.17 23.05
C CYS A 83 -8.33 24.15 24.06
N PRO A 84 -8.94 23.68 25.16
CA PRO A 84 -9.28 24.54 26.27
C PRO A 84 -8.03 25.22 26.84
N PRO A 85 -8.11 26.45 27.42
CA PRO A 85 -6.97 27.12 28.03
C PRO A 85 -6.22 26.28 29.08
N ALA A 86 -6.92 25.32 29.71
CA ALA A 86 -6.37 24.37 30.68
C ALA A 86 -5.48 23.25 30.08
N ALA A 87 -5.44 23.08 28.75
CA ALA A 87 -4.65 22.07 28.05
C ALA A 87 -3.26 22.60 27.59
N VAL A 88 -2.98 23.90 27.80
CA VAL A 88 -1.67 24.50 27.54
C VAL A 88 -0.76 24.21 28.73
N GLY A 89 0.15 23.25 28.57
CA GLY A 89 1.19 22.99 29.56
C GLY A 89 2.19 24.15 29.65
N TRP A 90 2.92 24.22 30.77
CA TRP A 90 3.94 25.23 31.13
C TRP A 90 5.09 25.47 30.10
N LYS A 91 5.11 24.78 28.94
CA LYS A 91 6.15 24.91 27.91
C LYS A 91 5.59 25.10 26.49
N ASN A 92 4.42 25.71 26.32
CA ASN A 92 3.77 25.97 25.01
C ASN A 92 3.56 24.73 24.12
N LYS A 93 3.71 23.53 24.67
CA LYS A 93 3.37 22.27 23.99
C LYS A 93 1.98 21.87 24.46
N GLN A 94 1.01 21.94 23.56
CA GLN A 94 -0.33 21.42 23.78
C GLN A 94 -0.21 19.90 23.92
N VAL A 95 -0.65 19.35 25.06
CA VAL A 95 -0.60 17.92 25.34
C VAL A 95 -2.03 17.41 25.40
N LEU A 96 -2.32 16.32 24.69
CA LEU A 96 -3.63 15.67 24.75
C LEU A 96 -3.99 15.36 26.22
N SER A 97 -5.06 15.99 26.67
CA SER A 97 -5.43 16.11 28.08
C SER A 97 -5.73 14.75 28.74
N SER A 98 -6.30 13.78 28.00
CA SER A 98 -6.67 12.47 28.54
C SER A 98 -5.68 11.35 28.19
N LYS A 99 -5.58 10.34 29.07
CA LYS A 99 -4.81 9.11 28.81
C LYS A 99 -5.28 8.39 27.52
N PRO A 100 -6.59 8.20 27.28
CA PRO A 100 -7.09 7.66 26.01
C PRO A 100 -6.61 8.44 24.79
N CYS A 101 -6.66 9.77 24.81
CA CYS A 101 -6.24 10.57 23.67
C CYS A 101 -4.74 10.38 23.34
N ARG A 102 -3.88 10.20 24.36
CA ARG A 102 -2.45 9.93 24.14
C ARG A 102 -2.20 8.57 23.48
N THR A 103 -2.89 7.52 23.94
CA THR A 103 -2.77 6.18 23.35
C THR A 103 -3.27 6.17 21.89
N THR A 104 -4.42 6.79 21.63
CA THR A 104 -4.97 6.98 20.28
C THR A 104 -3.97 7.71 19.38
N SER A 105 -3.41 8.83 19.83
CA SER A 105 -2.42 9.59 19.07
C SER A 105 -1.13 8.80 18.78
N ALA A 106 -0.65 7.99 19.73
CA ALA A 106 0.51 7.14 19.52
C ALA A 106 0.25 6.03 18.47
N LEU A 107 -0.93 5.40 18.50
CA LEU A 107 -1.34 4.39 17.52
C LEU A 107 -1.51 5.00 16.12
N THR A 108 -2.14 6.18 16.04
CA THR A 108 -2.24 6.95 14.78
C THR A 108 -0.85 7.32 14.25
N GLY A 109 0.05 7.78 15.11
CA GLY A 109 1.43 8.09 14.74
C GLY A 109 2.16 6.87 14.18
N ARG A 110 2.03 5.71 14.84
CA ARG A 110 2.62 4.45 14.35
C ARG A 110 2.05 4.04 12.99
N ALA A 111 0.73 4.11 12.82
CA ALA A 111 0.08 3.78 11.55
C ALA A 111 0.59 4.69 10.41
N TYR A 112 0.73 5.98 10.70
CA TYR A 112 1.24 6.97 9.75
C TYR A 112 2.69 6.74 9.38
N SER A 113 3.59 6.57 10.37
CA SER A 113 5.01 6.28 10.11
C SER A 113 5.17 4.99 9.29
N SER A 114 4.38 3.96 9.56
CA SER A 114 4.37 2.71 8.80
C SER A 114 3.90 2.93 7.36
N ALA A 115 2.88 3.76 7.14
CA ALA A 115 2.45 4.13 5.79
C ALA A 115 3.52 4.94 5.04
N GLY A 116 4.24 5.83 5.73
CA GLY A 116 5.36 6.57 5.15
C GLY A 116 6.54 5.67 4.78
N GLN A 117 6.84 4.64 5.58
CA GLN A 117 7.80 3.60 5.21
C GLN A 117 7.39 2.85 3.93
N ALA A 118 6.09 2.56 3.78
CA ALA A 118 5.56 1.95 2.55
C ALA A 118 5.75 2.88 1.34
N ALA A 119 5.50 4.19 1.51
CA ALA A 119 5.71 5.19 0.46
C ALA A 119 7.20 5.31 0.06
N SER A 120 8.12 5.29 1.02
CA SER A 120 9.57 5.27 0.77
C SER A 120 10.01 4.03 -0.03
N ALA A 121 9.49 2.85 0.33
CA ALA A 121 9.76 1.61 -0.40
C ALA A 121 9.18 1.64 -1.83
N LEU A 122 7.96 2.17 -2.01
CA LEU A 122 7.37 2.39 -3.33
C LEU A 122 8.18 3.38 -4.17
N HIS A 123 8.74 4.42 -3.56
CA HIS A 123 9.62 5.35 -4.28
C HIS A 123 10.86 4.64 -4.83
N THR A 124 11.49 3.79 -4.02
CA THR A 124 12.64 3.00 -4.46
C THR A 124 12.25 2.02 -5.56
N MET A 125 11.09 1.35 -5.44
CA MET A 125 10.55 0.47 -6.47
C MET A 125 10.36 1.20 -7.80
N ALA A 126 9.81 2.43 -7.79
CA ALA A 126 9.63 3.22 -9.00
C ALA A 126 10.97 3.55 -9.70
N ILE A 127 12.01 3.89 -8.93
CA ILE A 127 13.36 4.12 -9.47
C ILE A 127 13.91 2.85 -10.13
N LEU A 128 13.76 1.70 -9.47
CA LEU A 128 14.20 0.41 -10.00
C LEU A 128 13.45 0.02 -11.28
N GLN A 129 12.14 0.27 -11.35
CA GLN A 129 11.33 0.03 -12.56
C GLN A 129 11.78 0.90 -13.74
N VAL A 130 12.10 2.18 -13.50
CA VAL A 130 12.67 3.05 -14.54
C VAL A 130 14.03 2.55 -14.99
N PHE A 131 14.86 2.05 -14.08
CA PHE A 131 16.15 1.46 -14.40
C PHE A 131 16.00 0.17 -15.23
N GLN A 132 15.08 -0.73 -14.86
CA GLN A 132 14.75 -1.93 -15.63
C GLN A 132 14.30 -1.57 -17.06
N ALA A 133 13.43 -0.57 -17.23
CA ALA A 133 12.98 -0.13 -18.54
C ALA A 133 14.13 0.39 -19.42
N LYS A 134 15.10 1.11 -18.83
CA LYS A 134 16.30 1.58 -19.54
C LYS A 134 17.21 0.43 -19.97
N LEU A 135 17.40 -0.58 -19.10
CA LEU A 135 18.18 -1.77 -19.44
C LEU A 135 17.51 -2.58 -20.56
N LEU A 136 16.20 -2.79 -20.48
CA LEU A 136 15.44 -3.49 -21.51
C LEU A 136 15.57 -2.80 -22.87
N ARG A 137 15.44 -1.47 -22.92
CA ARG A 137 15.67 -0.71 -24.16
C ARG A 137 17.10 -0.86 -24.67
N SER A 138 18.11 -0.83 -23.78
CA SER A 138 19.51 -0.99 -24.20
C SER A 138 19.82 -2.39 -24.75
N LEU A 139 19.15 -3.42 -24.23
CA LEU A 139 19.25 -4.79 -24.72
C LEU A 139 18.60 -4.96 -26.10
N ASP A 140 17.48 -4.25 -26.34
CA ASP A 140 16.83 -4.22 -27.65
C ASP A 140 17.72 -3.54 -28.72
N GLU A 141 18.36 -2.43 -28.36
CA GLU A 141 19.22 -1.65 -29.27
C GLU A 141 20.60 -2.29 -29.52
N SER A 142 21.23 -2.89 -28.51
CA SER A 142 22.63 -3.38 -28.58
C SER A 142 22.77 -4.90 -28.67
N GLY A 143 21.66 -5.63 -28.60
CA GLY A 143 21.62 -7.09 -28.61
C GLY A 143 21.86 -7.71 -27.24
N THR A 144 21.85 -9.05 -27.19
CA THR A 144 21.96 -9.81 -25.93
C THR A 144 23.38 -9.77 -25.34
N ASP A 145 23.55 -9.07 -24.23
CA ASP A 145 24.80 -9.04 -23.46
C ASP A 145 24.62 -9.61 -22.04
N ALA A 146 25.46 -10.57 -21.67
CA ALA A 146 25.38 -11.28 -20.39
C ALA A 146 25.41 -10.39 -19.12
N PRO A 147 26.27 -9.36 -19.00
CA PRO A 147 26.23 -8.42 -17.88
C PRO A 147 24.92 -7.62 -17.82
N ALA A 148 24.34 -7.19 -18.94
CA ALA A 148 23.07 -6.45 -18.93
C ALA A 148 21.90 -7.32 -18.41
N PHE A 149 21.87 -8.61 -18.75
CA PHE A 149 20.90 -9.55 -18.14
C PHE A 149 21.12 -9.76 -16.64
N ARG A 150 22.38 -9.73 -16.16
CA ARG A 150 22.65 -9.80 -14.71
C ARG A 150 22.18 -8.55 -13.98
N GLU A 151 22.40 -7.38 -14.55
CA GLU A 151 21.90 -6.11 -13.99
C GLU A 151 20.37 -6.07 -13.98
N LEU A 152 19.73 -6.55 -15.04
CA LEU A 152 18.27 -6.64 -15.11
C LEU A 152 17.70 -7.58 -14.03
N ARG A 153 18.30 -8.75 -13.84
CA ARG A 153 17.90 -9.69 -12.79
C ARG A 153 18.07 -9.06 -11.40
N SER A 154 19.24 -8.47 -11.14
CA SER A 154 19.52 -7.77 -9.87
C SER A 154 18.51 -6.66 -9.59
N ALA A 155 18.20 -5.81 -10.58
CA ALA A 155 17.20 -4.75 -10.43
C ALA A 155 15.79 -5.30 -10.15
N THR A 156 15.45 -6.45 -10.73
CA THR A 156 14.19 -7.16 -10.49
C THR A 156 14.11 -7.72 -9.07
N ASP A 157 15.17 -8.38 -8.61
CA ASP A 157 15.25 -8.91 -7.24
C ASP A 157 15.12 -7.79 -6.21
N LEU A 158 15.78 -6.65 -6.44
CA LEU A 158 15.66 -5.47 -5.60
C LEU A 158 14.25 -4.87 -5.63
N ALA A 159 13.61 -4.82 -6.80
CA ALA A 159 12.24 -4.30 -6.94
C ALA A 159 11.24 -5.17 -6.17
N LEU A 160 11.37 -6.51 -6.27
CA LEU A 160 10.58 -7.46 -5.50
C LEU A 160 10.79 -7.28 -3.99
N CYS A 161 12.04 -7.11 -3.54
CA CYS A 161 12.33 -6.84 -2.13
C CYS A 161 11.71 -5.52 -1.66
N ALA A 162 11.71 -4.48 -2.50
CA ALA A 162 11.03 -3.21 -2.19
C ALA A 162 9.51 -3.40 -2.10
N THR A 163 8.89 -4.17 -3.00
CA THR A 163 7.46 -4.50 -2.94
C THR A 163 7.10 -5.27 -1.66
N LYS A 164 7.92 -6.26 -1.26
CA LYS A 164 7.76 -6.97 0.02
C LYS A 164 7.81 -6.00 1.20
N ALA A 165 8.77 -5.09 1.21
CA ALA A 165 8.89 -4.06 2.25
C ALA A 165 7.65 -3.15 2.30
N THR A 166 7.12 -2.74 1.15
CA THR A 166 5.86 -1.99 1.05
C THR A 166 4.70 -2.76 1.65
N ALA A 167 4.50 -4.02 1.26
CA ALA A 167 3.40 -4.86 1.75
C ALA A 167 3.46 -5.03 3.27
N GLN A 168 4.65 -5.30 3.82
CA GLN A 168 4.87 -5.41 5.25
C GLN A 168 4.54 -4.09 5.99
N ALA A 169 5.00 -2.96 5.45
CA ALA A 169 4.77 -1.65 6.04
C ALA A 169 3.28 -1.24 5.98
N ILE A 170 2.55 -1.61 4.93
CA ILE A 170 1.09 -1.45 4.86
C ILE A 170 0.41 -2.34 5.91
N GLY A 171 0.81 -3.61 6.03
CA GLY A 171 0.26 -4.52 7.04
C GLY A 171 0.44 -4.02 8.47
N CYS A 172 1.63 -3.51 8.81
CA CYS A 172 1.91 -2.86 10.09
C CYS A 172 1.04 -1.61 10.33
N SER A 173 0.76 -0.83 9.27
CA SER A 173 -0.14 0.32 9.34
C SER A 173 -1.57 -0.11 9.64
N MET A 174 -2.08 -1.09 8.90
CA MET A 174 -3.42 -1.65 9.09
C MET A 174 -3.60 -2.27 10.49
N ALA A 175 -2.61 -3.03 10.98
CA ALA A 175 -2.64 -3.59 12.33
C ALA A 175 -2.74 -2.49 13.39
N SER A 176 -1.97 -1.40 13.23
CA SER A 176 -2.04 -0.25 14.13
C SER A 176 -3.42 0.42 14.11
N LEU A 177 -4.06 0.51 12.94
CA LEU A 177 -5.43 1.04 12.79
C LEU A 177 -6.49 0.12 13.41
N VAL A 178 -6.35 -1.20 13.33
CA VAL A 178 -7.27 -2.14 13.99
C VAL A 178 -7.19 -2.00 15.52
N VAL A 179 -5.97 -1.92 16.06
CA VAL A 179 -5.77 -1.69 17.50
C VAL A 179 -6.32 -0.33 17.92
N LEU A 180 -6.10 0.71 17.11
CA LEU A 180 -6.68 2.05 17.30
C LEU A 180 -8.21 1.99 17.38
N GLN A 181 -8.85 1.31 16.44
CA GLN A 181 -10.29 1.15 16.41
C GLN A 181 -10.81 0.45 17.66
N ARG A 182 -10.18 -0.67 18.05
CA ARG A 182 -10.52 -1.39 19.29
C ARG A 182 -10.35 -0.52 20.53
N HIS A 183 -9.26 0.24 20.60
CA HIS A 183 -9.00 1.18 21.70
C HIS A 183 -10.09 2.26 21.79
N LEU A 184 -10.56 2.80 20.67
CA LEU A 184 -11.67 3.76 20.67
C LEU A 184 -12.95 3.15 21.23
N TRP A 185 -13.33 1.95 20.77
CA TRP A 185 -14.53 1.26 21.25
C TRP A 185 -14.45 0.92 22.74
N LEU A 186 -13.32 0.40 23.22
CA LEU A 186 -13.13 0.07 24.64
C LEU A 186 -13.21 1.30 25.55
N ASN A 187 -12.82 2.48 25.06
CA ASN A 187 -12.97 3.73 25.81
C ASN A 187 -14.41 4.22 25.96
N LEU A 188 -15.33 3.73 25.13
CA LEU A 188 -16.77 4.01 25.25
C LEU A 188 -17.50 3.03 26.18
N THR A 189 -16.79 2.00 26.67
CA THR A 189 -17.36 0.99 27.57
C THR A 189 -17.02 1.27 29.04
N GLU A 190 -17.85 0.78 29.97
CA GLU A 190 -17.58 0.82 31.42
C GLU A 190 -16.59 -0.28 31.89
N ILE A 191 -15.87 -0.91 30.95
CA ILE A 191 -14.90 -1.98 31.25
C ILE A 191 -13.73 -1.37 32.03
N LYS A 192 -13.25 -2.09 33.05
CA LYS A 192 -12.09 -1.66 33.84
C LYS A 192 -10.82 -1.69 33.00
N GLU A 193 -9.92 -0.75 33.23
CA GLU A 193 -8.68 -0.60 32.45
C GLU A 193 -7.81 -1.86 32.43
N ALA A 194 -7.80 -2.63 33.52
CA ALA A 194 -7.07 -3.90 33.62
C ALA A 194 -7.56 -4.95 32.61
N ASP A 195 -8.86 -4.96 32.32
CA ASP A 195 -9.48 -5.93 31.42
C ASP A 195 -9.35 -5.50 29.95
N LYS A 196 -9.20 -4.19 29.68
CA LYS A 196 -9.05 -3.64 28.32
C LYS A 196 -7.79 -4.12 27.60
N VAL A 197 -6.69 -4.35 28.33
CA VAL A 197 -5.41 -4.79 27.73
C VAL A 197 -5.56 -6.13 27.03
N ALA A 198 -6.27 -7.08 27.65
CA ALA A 198 -6.53 -8.40 27.06
C ALA A 198 -7.33 -8.32 25.75
N PHE A 199 -8.23 -7.35 25.61
CA PHE A 199 -9.00 -7.13 24.38
C PHE A 199 -8.18 -6.46 23.27
N LEU A 200 -7.18 -5.65 23.61
CA LEU A 200 -6.29 -5.01 22.64
C LEU A 200 -5.30 -6.01 22.04
N ASP A 201 -4.76 -6.91 22.88
CA ASP A 201 -3.74 -7.89 22.49
C ASP A 201 -4.30 -9.15 21.83
N ALA A 202 -5.63 -9.33 21.84
CA ALA A 202 -6.27 -10.45 21.17
C ALA A 202 -5.93 -10.45 19.66
N PRO A 203 -5.55 -11.58 19.04
CA PRO A 203 -5.32 -11.65 17.60
C PRO A 203 -6.51 -11.10 16.80
N SER A 204 -6.26 -10.46 15.66
CA SER A 204 -7.35 -10.16 14.72
C SER A 204 -7.93 -11.48 14.21
N PRO A 205 -9.26 -11.69 14.28
CA PRO A 205 -9.85 -12.86 13.65
C PRO A 205 -9.53 -12.82 12.14
N PRO A 206 -9.25 -13.97 11.51
CA PRO A 206 -8.98 -14.01 10.08
C PRO A 206 -10.20 -13.47 9.31
N PRO A 207 -9.99 -12.82 8.15
CA PRO A 207 -11.10 -12.45 7.28
C PRO A 207 -11.92 -13.70 6.95
N VAL A 208 -13.24 -13.54 7.01
CA VAL A 208 -14.19 -14.63 6.72
C VAL A 208 -13.86 -15.17 5.33
N SER A 209 -13.61 -16.48 5.24
CA SER A 209 -13.46 -17.21 3.98
C SER A 209 -14.61 -16.82 3.06
N LEU A 210 -14.31 -16.28 1.88
CA LEU A 210 -15.27 -16.20 0.79
C LEU A 210 -15.46 -17.62 0.26
N ASP A 211 -16.17 -18.44 1.04
CA ASP A 211 -16.69 -19.70 0.52
C ASP A 211 -17.76 -19.33 -0.52
N PRO A 212 -17.61 -19.73 -1.79
CA PRO A 212 -18.65 -19.50 -2.77
C PRO A 212 -19.89 -20.34 -2.42
N PRO A 213 -21.10 -19.86 -2.78
CA PRO A 213 -22.36 -20.57 -2.54
C PRO A 213 -22.47 -21.90 -3.29
#